data_AF-A0A7Y2ZQY0-F1
#
_entry.id   AF-A0A7Y2ZQY0-F1
#
_cell.length_a   1.000
_cell.length_b   1.000
_cell.length_c   1.000
_cell.angle_alpha   90.00
_cell.angle_beta   90.00
_cell.angle_gamma   90.00
#
_symmetry.space_group_name_H-M   'P 1'
#
loop_
_entity.id
_entity.type
_entity.pdbx_description
1 polymer ?
#
loop_
_entity_poly.entity_id
_entity_poly.type
_entity_poly.pdbx_seq_one_letter_code
_entity_poly.pdbx_strand_id
1 'polypeptide(L)' 'MPYGKYKGRYLIDLPEYYIVWYRNKGFPKGQLGDMLATVYELKVNGLEQLVRNIQKNMIK' A
#
# COMPACT_ATOMS: atom_id res chain seq x y z
N MET A 1 -0.17 -3.20 7.32
CA MET A 1 -1.63 -3.29 7.50
C MET A 1 -1.93 -3.71 8.92
N PRO A 2 -2.70 -2.91 9.69
CA PRO A 2 -2.88 -3.13 11.13
C PRO A 2 -3.95 -4.16 11.52
N TYR A 3 -4.89 -4.50 10.62
CA TYR A 3 -6.01 -5.39 10.93
C TYR A 3 -6.50 -6.18 9.69
N GLY A 4 -7.46 -7.09 9.91
CA GLY A 4 -8.10 -7.88 8.85
C GLY A 4 -7.24 -9.01 8.29
N LYS A 5 -7.66 -9.56 7.14
CA LYS A 5 -7.02 -10.71 6.45
C LYS A 5 -5.52 -10.50 6.17
N TYR A 6 -5.11 -9.26 5.94
CA TYR A 6 -3.73 -8.89 5.60
C TYR A 6 -2.94 -8.29 6.76
N LYS A 7 -3.40 -8.46 8.00
CA LYS A 7 -2.72 -7.96 9.20
C LYS A 7 -1.23 -8.37 9.19
N GLY A 8 -0.36 -7.43 9.53
CA GLY A 8 1.09 -7.64 9.61
C GLY A 8 1.84 -7.50 8.28
N ARG A 9 1.14 -7.41 7.13
CA ARG A 9 1.80 -7.19 5.82
C ARG A 9 2.16 -5.73 5.59
N TYR A 10 3.21 -5.45 4.83
CA TYR A 10 3.43 -4.11 4.31
C TYR A 10 2.27 -3.70 3.38
N LEU A 11 1.97 -2.40 3.32
CA LEU A 11 0.86 -1.92 2.50
C LEU A 11 1.11 -2.14 1.00
N ILE A 12 2.36 -2.04 0.55
CA ILE A 12 2.74 -2.27 -0.85
C ILE A 12 2.51 -3.72 -1.30
N ASP A 13 2.52 -4.67 -0.36
CA ASP A 13 2.27 -6.10 -0.60
C ASP A 13 0.78 -6.47 -0.53
N LEU A 14 -0.10 -5.50 -0.29
CA LEU A 14 -1.53 -5.72 -0.38
C LEU A 14 -1.92 -5.95 -1.86
N PRO A 15 -2.82 -6.91 -2.15
CA PRO A 15 -3.30 -7.12 -3.50
C PRO A 15 -3.98 -5.87 -4.06
N GLU A 16 -3.81 -5.61 -5.35
CA GLU A 16 -4.35 -4.40 -5.99
C GLU A 16 -5.86 -4.27 -5.79
N TYR A 17 -6.62 -5.36 -5.99
CA TYR A 17 -8.07 -5.36 -5.78
C TYR A 17 -8.48 -4.92 -4.37
N TYR A 18 -7.64 -5.16 -3.36
CA TYR A 18 -7.92 -4.78 -1.98
C TYR A 18 -7.73 -3.26 -1.77
N ILE A 19 -6.71 -2.70 -2.42
CA ILE A 19 -6.45 -1.26 -2.41
C ILE A 19 -7.53 -0.51 -3.21
N VAL A 20 -7.92 -1.04 -4.38
CA VAL A 20 -9.01 -0.50 -5.20
C VAL A 20 -10.34 -0.53 -4.45
N TRP A 21 -10.64 -1.60 -3.71
CA TRP A 21 -11.83 -1.65 -2.85
C TRP A 21 -11.85 -0.52 -1.82
N TYR A 22 -10.71 -0.25 -1.16
CA TYR A 22 -10.59 0.87 -0.23
C TYR A 22 -10.75 2.22 -0.94
N ARG A 23 -10.20 2.39 -2.13
CA ARG A 23 -10.37 3.60 -2.95
C ARG A 23 -11.84 3.88 -3.25
N ASN A 24 -12.61 2.84 -3.58
CA ASN A 24 -14.05 2.97 -3.86
C ASN A 24 -14.88 3.22 -2.60
N LYS A 25 -14.52 2.60 -1.48
CA LYS A 25 -15.21 2.78 -0.19
C LYS A 25 -14.84 4.10 0.51
N GLY A 26 -13.66 4.63 0.21
CA GLY A 26 -13.01 5.70 0.95
C GLY A 26 -11.91 5.15 1.86
N PHE A 27 -10.74 5.78 1.78
CA PHE A 27 -9.64 5.48 2.69
C PHE A 27 -9.97 5.95 4.13
N PRO A 28 -9.48 5.24 5.17
CA PRO A 28 -9.65 5.69 6.55
C PRO A 28 -8.98 7.06 6.75
N LYS A 29 -9.42 7.85 7.73
CA LYS A 29 -8.76 9.13 8.02
C LYS A 29 -7.38 8.93 8.65
N GLY A 30 -6.51 9.93 8.46
CA GLY A 30 -5.17 10.00 9.05
C GLY A 30 -4.12 9.18 8.29
N GLN A 31 -2.96 9.00 8.93
CA GLN A 31 -1.75 8.48 8.28
C GLN A 31 -1.96 7.16 7.53
N LEU A 32 -2.75 6.23 8.07
CA LEU A 32 -3.02 4.96 7.39
C LEU A 32 -3.73 5.17 6.05
N GLY A 33 -4.70 6.08 5.99
CA GLY A 33 -5.40 6.42 4.76
C GLY A 33 -4.50 7.05 3.74
N ASP A 34 -3.68 8.01 4.18
CA ASP A 34 -2.71 8.69 3.32
C ASP A 34 -1.71 7.69 2.73
N MET A 35 -1.22 6.76 3.54
CA MET A 35 -0.33 5.69 3.06
C MET A 35 -1.04 4.73 2.08
N LEU A 36 -2.31 4.38 2.32
CA LEU A 36 -3.10 3.54 1.41
C LEU A 36 -3.37 4.25 0.07
N ALA A 37 -3.63 5.56 0.10
CA ALA A 37 -3.78 6.39 -1.08
C ALA A 37 -2.47 6.45 -1.89
N THR A 38 -1.34 6.65 -1.22
CA THR A 38 -0.02 6.59 -1.88
C THR A 38 0.25 5.22 -2.50
N VAL A 39 -0.10 4.12 -1.80
CA VAL A 39 0.04 2.77 -2.36
C VAL A 39 -0.87 2.56 -3.57
N TYR A 40 -2.09 3.11 -3.56
CA TYR A 40 -2.98 3.09 -4.73
C TYR A 40 -2.31 3.78 -5.93
N GLU A 41 -1.80 5.00 -5.76
CA GLU A 41 -1.12 5.74 -6.82
C GLU A 41 0.11 4.99 -7.36
N LEU A 42 0.91 4.39 -6.47
CA LEU A 42 2.06 3.57 -6.89
C LEU A 42 1.63 2.38 -7.74
N LYS A 43 0.52 1.71 -7.39
CA LYS A 43 0.03 0.53 -8.12
C LYS A 43 -0.53 0.88 -9.48
N VAL A 44 -1.43 1.87 -9.56
CA VAL A 44 -2.06 2.24 -10.84
C VAL A 44 -1.07 2.79 -11.85
N ASN A 45 0.07 3.32 -11.39
CA ASN A 45 1.16 3.79 -12.25
C ASN A 45 2.28 2.73 -12.45
N GLY A 46 2.18 1.53 -11.86
CA GLY A 46 3.20 0.48 -11.97
C GLY A 46 4.54 0.79 -11.30
N LEU A 47 4.56 1.69 -10.31
CA LEU A 47 5.76 2.21 -9.64
C LEU A 47 6.19 1.42 -8.41
N GLU A 48 5.62 0.23 -8.18
CA GLU A 48 5.89 -0.57 -6.97
C GLU A 48 7.36 -0.99 -6.85
N GLN A 49 8.05 -1.17 -7.98
CA GLN A 49 9.47 -1.52 -8.02
C GLN A 49 10.35 -0.44 -7.37
N LEU A 50 9.95 0.84 -7.42
CA LEU A 50 10.66 1.91 -6.72
C LEU A 50 10.74 1.62 -5.22
N VAL A 51 9.61 1.25 -4.62
CA VAL A 51 9.54 0.92 -3.19
C VAL A 51 10.37 -0.32 -2.87
N ARG A 52 10.29 -1.37 -3.71
CA ARG A 52 11.07 -2.60 -3.50
C ARG A 52 12.57 -2.35 -3.58
N ASN A 53 13.01 -1.48 -4.50
CA ASN A 53 14.41 -1.09 -4.62
C ASN A 53 14.89 -0.30 -3.38
N ILE A 54 14.09 0.65 -2.88
CA ILE A 54 14.40 1.38 -1.66
C ILE A 54 14.50 0.43 -0.47
N GLN A 55 13.53 -0.48 -0.29
CA GLN A 55 13.56 -1.47 0.78
C GLN A 55 14.82 -2.34 0.73
N LYS A 56 15.19 -2.83 -0.47
CA LYS A 56 16.40 -3.64 -0.66
C LYS A 56 17.68 -2.88 -0.30
N ASN A 57 17.76 -1.60 -0.64
CA ASN A 57 18.94 -0.77 -0.37
C ASN A 57 19.05 -0.34 1.09
N MET A 58 17.93 -0.20 1.80
CA MET A 58 17.90 0.17 3.22
C MET A 58 18.21 -1.00 4.18
N ILE A 59 18.16 -2.24 3.68
CA ILE A 59 18.46 -3.46 4.46
C ILE A 59 19.93 -3.91 4.26
N LYS A 60 20.66 -3.26 3.36
CA LYS A 60 22.12 -3.41 3.25
C LYS A 60 22.83 -2.56 4.30
#